data_AF-A0A660ZMP6-F1
#
_entry.id   AF-A0A660ZMP6-F1
#
_cell.length_a   1.000
_cell.length_b   1.000
_cell.length_c   1.000
_cell.angle_alpha   90.00
_cell.angle_beta   90.00
_cell.angle_gamma   90.00
#
_symmetry.space_group_name_H-M   'P 1'
#
loop_
_entity.id
_entity.type
_entity.pdbx_description
1 polymer ?
#
loop_
_entity_poly.entity_id
_entity_poly.type
_entity_poly.pdbx_seq_one_letter_code
_entity_poly.pdbx_strand_id
1 'polypeptide(L)' 'MCGIIAMVGNRSSVQTLVEGLKRLEYRGYDSSGVALCTPDGLQIRKAKGKIRELVEVLEKDPVDGTCGIAHT' A
#
# COMPACT_ATOMS: atom_id res chain seq x y z
N MET A 1 11.90 4.25 11.42
CA MET A 1 10.67 4.64 12.14
C MET A 1 9.51 4.29 11.22
N CYS A 2 8.38 3.79 11.69
CA CYS A 2 7.35 3.30 10.77
C CYS A 2 6.28 4.36 10.46
N GLY A 3 5.63 4.23 9.32
CA GLY A 3 4.43 4.97 8.94
C GLY A 3 3.30 4.03 8.57
N ILE A 4 2.08 4.27 9.10
CA ILE A 4 0.88 3.48 8.78
C ILE A 4 -0.20 4.41 8.25
N ILE A 5 -0.87 3.98 7.19
CA ILE A 5 -2.10 4.60 6.69
C ILE A 5 -3.17 3.53 6.49
N ALA A 6 -4.42 3.89 6.75
CA ALA A 6 -5.57 3.04 6.53
C ALA A 6 -6.63 3.79 5.73
N MET A 7 -7.41 3.05 4.94
CA MET A 7 -8.54 3.59 4.19
C MET A 7 -9.73 2.65 4.31
N VAL A 8 -10.91 3.24 4.48
CA VAL A 8 -12.20 2.56 4.45
C VAL A 8 -13.15 3.44 3.63
N GLY A 9 -13.79 2.89 2.59
CA GLY A 9 -14.84 3.59 1.82
C GLY A 9 -14.99 3.14 0.38
N ASN A 10 -15.92 3.76 -0.36
CA ASN A 10 -16.33 3.30 -1.70
C ASN A 10 -15.39 3.70 -2.85
N ARG A 11 -14.16 4.12 -2.57
CA ARG A 11 -13.17 4.53 -3.59
C ARG A 11 -12.01 3.54 -3.63
N SER A 12 -11.43 3.36 -4.83
CA SER A 12 -10.19 2.60 -5.04
C SER A 12 -9.15 2.98 -3.99
N SER A 13 -8.72 1.99 -3.22
CA SER A 13 -7.94 2.22 -2.02
C SER A 13 -6.44 2.16 -2.28
N VAL A 14 -6.00 1.42 -3.30
CA VAL A 14 -4.57 1.21 -3.54
C VAL A 14 -3.84 2.52 -3.85
N GLN A 15 -4.38 3.38 -4.71
CA GLN A 15 -3.74 4.64 -5.08
C GLN A 15 -3.66 5.61 -3.89
N THR A 16 -4.76 5.73 -3.13
CA THR A 16 -4.82 6.61 -1.96
C THR A 16 -3.83 6.15 -0.88
N LEU A 17 -3.74 4.85 -0.65
CA LEU A 17 -2.77 4.27 0.29
C LEU A 17 -1.33 4.54 -0.14
N VAL A 18 -1.01 4.37 -1.44
CA VAL A 18 0.33 4.64 -1.98
C VAL A 18 0.70 6.12 -1.89
N GLU A 19 -0.23 7.03 -2.21
CA GLU A 19 -0.01 8.48 -2.05
C GLU A 19 0.21 8.88 -0.59
N GLY A 20 -0.53 8.26 0.33
CA GLY A 20 -0.33 8.45 1.76
C GLY A 20 1.02 7.95 2.24
N LEU A 21 1.44 6.75 1.81
CA LEU A 21 2.77 6.21 2.10
C LEU A 21 3.87 7.15 1.61
N LYS A 22 3.77 7.70 0.39
CA LYS A 22 4.77 8.63 -0.15
C LYS A 22 5.00 9.84 0.77
N ARG A 23 3.96 10.31 1.46
CA ARG A 23 4.08 11.40 2.45
C ARG A 23 4.76 10.97 3.75
N LEU A 24 4.82 9.67 4.03
CA LEU A 24 5.41 9.06 5.23
C LEU A 24 6.80 8.46 4.99
N GLU A 25 7.31 8.43 3.75
CA GLU A 25 8.59 7.81 3.39
C GLU A 25 9.79 8.34 4.19
N TYR A 26 9.72 9.59 4.64
CA TYR A 26 10.75 10.20 5.48
C TYR A 26 10.94 9.48 6.83
N ARG A 27 9.96 8.67 7.28
CA ARG A 27 10.05 7.90 8.52
C ARG A 27 10.79 6.57 8.34
N GLY A 28 10.59 5.91 7.20
CA GLY A 28 11.07 4.56 6.95
C GLY A 28 11.08 4.23 5.46
N TYR A 29 12.13 3.54 5.01
CA TYR A 29 12.38 3.25 3.60
C TYR A 29 13.08 1.89 3.39
N ASP A 30 13.07 1.03 4.42
CA ASP A 30 13.66 -0.31 4.37
C ASP A 30 12.71 -1.34 3.72
N SER A 31 11.40 -1.11 3.84
CA SER A 31 10.36 -1.92 3.21
C SER A 31 9.03 -1.20 3.20
N SER A 32 8.12 -1.58 2.32
CA SER A 32 6.74 -1.10 2.34
C SER A 32 5.76 -2.17 1.87
N GLY A 33 4.48 -2.01 2.22
CA GLY A 33 3.44 -2.92 1.76
C GLY A 33 2.03 -2.39 1.93
N VAL A 34 1.11 -3.00 1.19
CA VAL A 34 -0.34 -2.77 1.25
C VAL A 34 -1.06 -4.09 1.50
N ALA A 35 -2.16 -4.03 2.25
CA ALA A 35 -3.10 -5.12 2.42
C ALA A 35 -4.51 -4.57 2.14
N LEU A 36 -5.24 -5.23 1.24
CA LEU A 36 -6.51 -4.78 0.70
C LEU A 36 -7.54 -5.90 0.80
N CYS A 37 -8.75 -5.58 1.27
CA CYS A 37 -9.89 -6.47 1.22
C CYS A 37 -10.49 -6.43 -0.19
N THR A 38 -10.46 -7.56 -0.89
CA THR A 38 -11.03 -7.71 -2.25
C THR A 38 -12.15 -8.77 -2.23
N PRO A 39 -12.92 -8.91 -3.32
CA PRO A 39 -13.92 -9.99 -3.44
C PRO A 39 -13.31 -11.40 -3.31
N ASP A 40 -12.05 -11.56 -3.70
CA ASP A 40 -11.29 -12.83 -3.64
C ASP A 40 -10.59 -13.03 -2.28
N GLY A 41 -10.89 -12.17 -1.30
CA GLY A 41 -10.31 -12.20 0.04
C GLY A 41 -9.22 -11.14 0.26
N LEU A 42 -8.41 -11.35 1.30
CA LEU A 42 -7.34 -10.42 1.64
C LEU A 42 -6.17 -10.57 0.68
N GLN A 43 -5.84 -9.51 -0.06
CA GLN A 43 -4.72 -9.46 -0.98
C GLN A 43 -3.63 -8.56 -0.43
N ILE A 44 -2.37 -9.00 -0.56
CA ILE A 44 -1.21 -8.33 0.04
C ILE A 44 -0.12 -8.17 -1.00
N ARG A 45 0.50 -7.00 -1.05
CA ARG A 45 1.71 -6.72 -1.84
C ARG A 45 2.76 -6.07 -0.95
N LYS A 46 4.01 -6.50 -1.08
CA LYS A 46 5.14 -6.03 -0.26
C LYS A 46 6.37 -5.88 -1.14
N ALA A 47 7.20 -4.91 -0.81
CA ALA A 47 8.50 -4.73 -1.42
C ALA A 47 9.55 -4.35 -0.36
N LYS A 48 10.80 -4.75 -0.59
CA LYS A 48 11.94 -4.24 0.17
C LYS A 48 12.43 -2.95 -0.48
N GLY A 49 12.92 -2.02 0.33
CA GLY A 49 13.39 -0.71 -0.10
C GLY A 49 12.30 0.35 -0.12
N LYS A 50 12.56 1.39 -0.93
CA LYS A 50 11.72 2.59 -1.04
C LYS A 50 10.34 2.28 -1.61
N ILE A 51 9.41 3.22 -1.46
CA ILE A 51 8.02 3.03 -1.91
C ILE A 51 7.93 2.79 -3.42
N ARG A 52 8.87 3.32 -4.21
CA ARG A 52 8.94 3.03 -5.66
C ARG A 52 8.98 1.53 -5.97
N GLU A 53 9.62 0.73 -5.12
CA GLU A 53 9.74 -0.72 -5.32
C GLU A 53 8.37 -1.39 -5.13
N LEU A 54 7.55 -0.89 -4.19
CA LEU A 54 6.17 -1.32 -4.02
C LEU A 54 5.29 -0.89 -5.19
N VAL A 55 5.53 0.31 -5.75
CA VAL A 55 4.83 0.78 -6.95
C VAL A 55 5.09 -0.15 -8.13
N GLU A 56 6.35 -0.56 -8.36
CA GLU A 56 6.68 -1.52 -9.41
C GLU A 56 6.01 -2.89 -9.21
N VAL A 57 5.90 -3.36 -7.96
CA VAL A 57 5.15 -4.59 -7.64
C VAL A 57 3.68 -4.44 -7.98
N LEU A 58 3.06 -3.31 -7.65
CA LEU A 58 1.65 -3.02 -7.93
C LEU A 58 1.35 -2.84 -9.42
N GLU A 59 2.32 -2.34 -10.19
CA GLU A 59 2.20 -2.26 -11.65
C GLU A 59 2.24 -3.65 -12.31
N LYS A 60 3.06 -4.56 -11.78
CA LYS A 60 3.20 -5.94 -12.28
C LYS A 60 2.09 -6.88 -11.82
N ASP A 61 1.62 -6.69 -10.60
CA ASP A 61 0.58 -7.50 -9.96
C ASP A 61 -0.46 -6.60 -9.26
N PRO A 62 -1.36 -5.99 -10.07
CA PRO A 62 -2.33 -5.02 -9.58
C PRO A 62 -3.30 -5.62 -8.57
N VAL A 63 -3.68 -4.81 -7.61
CA VAL A 63 -4.69 -5.15 -6.60
C VAL A 63 -5.49 -3.89 -6.27
N ASP A 64 -6.78 -4.05 -6.04
CA ASP A 64 -7.63 -2.96 -5.57
C ASP A 64 -8.73 -3.48 -4.62
N GLY A 65 -9.28 -2.57 -3.83
CA GLY A 65 -10.32 -2.84 -2.85
C GLY A 65 -10.92 -1.54 -2.31
N THR A 66 -11.90 -1.66 -1.41
CA THR A 66 -12.58 -0.53 -0.75
C THR A 66 -12.12 -0.33 0.70
N CYS A 67 -11.33 -1.26 1.22
CA CYS A 67 -10.83 -1.22 2.59
C CYS A 67 -9.42 -1.81 2.61
N GLY A 68 -8.50 -1.15 3.29
CA GLY A 68 -7.15 -1.65 3.43
C GLY A 68 -6.22 -0.76 4.24
N ILE A 69 -5.01 -1.26 4.43
CA ILE A 69 -3.96 -0.61 5.19
C ILE A 69 -2.65 -0.64 4.40
N ALA A 70 -1.76 0.29 4.72
CA ALA A 70 -0.41 0.31 4.18
C ALA A 70 0.59 0.69 5.26
N HIS A 71 1.81 0.18 5.13
CA HIS A 71 2.90 0.38 6.06
C HIS A 71 4.20 0.66 5.31
N THR A 72 5.04 1.52 5.87
CA THR A 72 6.45 1.74 5.47
C THR A 72 7.37 1.81 6.68
#